data_AF-A0A3M7PRW6-F1
#
_entry.id   AF-A0A3M7PRW6-F1
#
_cell.length_a   1.000
_cell.length_b   1.000
_cell.length_c   1.000
_cell.angle_alpha   90.00
_cell.angle_beta   90.00
_cell.angle_gamma   90.00
#
_symmetry.space_group_name_H-M   'P 1'
#
loop_
_entity.id
_entity.type
_entity.pdbx_description
1 polymer ?
#
loop_
_entity_poly.entity_id
_entity_poly.type
_entity_poly.pdbx_seq_one_letter_code
_entity_poly.pdbx_strand_id
1 'polypeptide(L)'
;MIVNDELDGDSLKTFEQEYKEFCLELKLSKKFPQKINAFSKPRFRQILKLLALAYRSKKYEKSVTSRNKIPFIDFFSPVKAKQIYGVPMGGIGTGTIGRSYTGEFTR
;
A
#
# COMPACT_ATOMS: atom_id res chain seq x y z
N MET A 1 -5.03 31.12 0.63
CA MET A 1 -4.02 31.92 -0.09
C MET A 1 -3.28 30.96 -1.01
N ILE A 2 -3.72 30.86 -2.26
CA ILE A 2 -2.93 30.22 -3.31
C ILE A 2 -2.08 31.35 -3.86
N VAL A 3 -0.78 31.30 -3.59
CA VAL A 3 0.18 32.26 -4.13
C VAL A 3 0.36 31.90 -5.59
N ASN A 4 -0.14 32.76 -6.48
CA ASN A 4 0.16 32.73 -7.90
C ASN A 4 1.46 33.50 -8.09
N ASP A 5 2.61 32.85 -7.83
CA ASP A 5 3.90 33.38 -8.23
C ASP A 5 4.20 32.85 -9.64
N GLU A 6 4.28 33.74 -10.62
CA GLU A 6 4.88 33.45 -11.92
C GLU A 6 6.38 33.20 -11.69
N LEU A 7 6.77 31.92 -11.68
CA LEU A 7 8.16 31.52 -11.53
C LEU A 7 8.99 31.98 -12.74
N ASP A 8 10.06 32.74 -12.49
CA ASP A 8 11.01 33.20 -13.51
C ASP A 8 11.56 32.02 -14.32
N GLY A 9 11.78 32.21 -15.63
CA GLY A 9 12.17 31.15 -16.57
C GLY A 9 13.45 30.37 -16.21
N ASP A 10 14.37 30.94 -15.45
CA ASP A 10 15.56 30.24 -14.94
C ASP A 10 15.30 29.45 -13.65
N SER A 11 14.36 29.90 -12.82
CA SER A 11 13.92 29.15 -11.65
C SER A 11 13.16 27.88 -12.06
N LEU A 12 12.37 27.95 -13.14
CA LEU A 12 11.67 26.80 -13.72
C LEU A 12 12.64 25.73 -14.23
N LYS A 13 13.73 26.12 -14.90
CA LYS A 13 14.75 25.17 -15.38
C LYS A 13 15.44 24.45 -14.23
N THR A 14 15.75 25.19 -13.17
CA THR A 14 16.35 24.63 -11.95
C THR A 14 15.40 23.62 -11.30
N PHE A 15 14.12 23.99 -11.14
CA PHE A 15 13.10 23.09 -10.59
C PHE A 15 12.89 21.84 -11.46
N GLU A 16 12.85 21.96 -12.78
CA GLU A 16 12.74 20.80 -13.67
C GLU A 16 13.94 19.86 -13.56
N GLN A 17 15.13 20.41 -13.34
CA GLN A 17 16.35 19.64 -13.15
C GLN A 17 16.31 18.87 -11.82
N GLU A 18 15.93 19.53 -10.73
CA GLU A 18 15.73 18.91 -9.42
C GLU A 18 14.61 17.85 -9.44
N TYR A 19 13.50 18.14 -10.13
CA TYR A 19 12.40 17.19 -10.29
C TYR A 19 12.86 15.89 -10.95
N LYS A 20 13.62 15.99 -12.05
CA LYS A 20 14.15 14.82 -12.77
C LYS A 20 15.17 14.03 -11.95
N GLU A 21 15.90 14.70 -11.06
CA GLU A 21 16.91 14.05 -10.21
C GLU A 21 16.29 13.30 -9.04
N PHE A 22 15.29 13.90 -8.36
CA PHE A 22 14.78 13.38 -7.08
C PHE A 22 13.41 12.69 -7.17
N CYS A 23 12.58 13.00 -8.16
CA CYS A 23 11.22 12.46 -8.23
C CYS A 23 11.14 11.16 -9.04
N LEU A 24 10.31 10.23 -8.55
CA LEU A 24 9.99 9.01 -9.29
C LEU A 24 8.94 9.29 -10.36
N GLU A 25 9.33 9.20 -11.64
CA GLU A 25 8.40 9.28 -12.76
C GLU A 25 7.91 7.89 -13.18
N LEU A 26 6.58 7.72 -13.22
CA LEU A 26 5.93 6.48 -13.68
C LEU A 26 4.87 6.82 -14.71
N LYS A 27 4.84 6.06 -15.82
CA LYS A 27 3.71 6.09 -16.73
C LYS A 27 2.47 5.55 -16.01
N LEU A 28 1.33 6.21 -16.22
CA LEU A 28 0.03 5.79 -15.67
C LEU A 28 -0.33 4.34 -16.01
N SER A 29 0.13 3.82 -17.15
CA SER A 29 -0.13 2.45 -17.63
C SER A 29 0.98 1.44 -17.29
N LYS A 30 2.00 1.82 -16.52
CA LYS A 30 3.14 0.95 -16.21
C LYS A 30 2.71 -0.23 -15.34
N LYS A 31 2.82 -1.44 -15.88
CA LYS A 31 2.63 -2.68 -15.11
C LYS A 31 3.98 -3.23 -14.67
N PHE A 32 4.13 -3.51 -13.38
CA PHE A 32 5.33 -4.13 -12.86
C PHE A 32 5.29 -5.64 -13.13
N PRO A 33 6.37 -6.24 -13.68
CA PRO A 33 6.41 -7.68 -13.95
C PRO A 33 6.57 -8.52 -12.67
N GLN A 34 7.12 -7.92 -11.61
CA GLN A 34 7.42 -8.58 -10.35
C GLN A 34 6.17 -8.74 -9.51
N LYS A 35 5.71 -9.97 -9.24
CA LYS A 35 4.57 -10.19 -8.35
C LYS A 35 5.03 -10.15 -6.89
N ILE A 36 4.53 -9.19 -6.11
CA ILE A 36 4.81 -9.11 -4.67
C ILE A 36 3.92 -10.10 -3.93
N ASN A 37 4.53 -11.02 -3.20
CA ASN A 37 3.83 -11.86 -2.24
C ASN A 37 3.94 -11.18 -0.86
N ALA A 38 2.82 -10.90 -0.22
CA ALA A 38 2.79 -10.25 1.09
C ALA A 38 3.44 -11.09 2.21
N PHE A 39 3.47 -12.42 2.04
CA PHE A 39 4.05 -13.35 3.01
C PHE A 39 4.91 -14.41 2.33
N SER A 40 6.03 -14.75 2.98
CA SER A 40 6.85 -15.91 2.64
C SER A 40 6.37 -17.15 3.42
N LYS A 41 6.49 -18.34 2.83
CA LYS A 41 6.08 -19.59 3.48
C LYS A 41 7.02 -19.87 4.67
N PRO A 42 6.52 -19.99 5.91
CA PRO A 42 7.35 -20.29 7.06
C PRO A 42 7.99 -21.68 6.96
N ARG A 43 9.16 -21.85 7.58
CA ARG A 43 9.84 -23.15 7.66
C ARG A 43 9.02 -24.12 8.52
N PHE A 44 9.12 -25.43 8.25
CA PHE A 44 8.39 -26.47 8.98
C PHE A 44 8.49 -26.36 10.52
N ARG A 45 9.69 -26.14 11.06
CA ARG A 45 9.88 -25.95 12.52
C ARG A 45 9.17 -24.70 13.06
N GLN A 46 9.01 -23.66 12.25
CA GLN A 46 8.25 -22.46 12.62
C GLN A 46 6.75 -22.73 12.59
N ILE A 47 6.28 -23.55 11.63
CA ILE A 47 4.87 -23.96 11.55
C ILE A 47 4.44 -24.63 12.85
N LEU A 48 5.25 -25.54 13.40
CA LEU A 48 4.95 -26.20 14.68
C LEU A 48 4.77 -25.20 15.84
N LYS A 49 5.60 -24.14 15.89
CA LYS A 49 5.47 -23.08 16.90
C LYS A 49 4.21 -22.22 16.69
N LEU A 50 3.73 -22.11 15.46
CA LEU A 50 2.56 -21.30 15.08
C LEU A 50 1.24 -22.07 15.17
N LEU A 51 1.24 -23.38 15.44
CA LEU A 51 0.02 -24.20 15.46
C LEU A 51 -1.03 -23.71 16.45
N ALA A 52 -0.62 -23.32 17.66
CA ALA A 52 -1.55 -22.80 18.67
C ALA A 52 -2.23 -21.50 18.21
N LEU A 53 -1.47 -20.60 17.59
CA LEU A 53 -1.99 -19.37 17.00
C LEU A 53 -2.94 -19.68 15.83
N ALA A 54 -2.53 -20.56 14.93
CA ALA A 54 -3.34 -20.96 13.77
C ALA A 54 -4.68 -21.56 14.20
N TYR A 55 -4.69 -22.42 15.23
CA TYR A 55 -5.92 -22.97 15.78
C TYR A 55 -6.84 -21.89 16.35
N ARG A 56 -6.28 -20.98 17.15
CA ARG A 56 -7.03 -19.85 17.74
C ARG A 56 -7.65 -18.96 16.65
N SER A 57 -6.85 -18.58 15.64
CA SER A 57 -7.31 -17.74 14.53
C SER A 57 -8.40 -18.42 13.70
N LYS A 58 -8.25 -19.72 13.41
CA LYS A 58 -9.26 -20.49 12.67
C LYS A 58 -10.57 -20.63 13.44
N LYS A 59 -10.51 -20.79 14.77
CA LYS A 59 -11.71 -20.81 15.62
C LYS A 59 -12.43 -19.46 15.61
N TYR A 60 -11.69 -18.36 15.70
CA TYR A 60 -12.23 -17.01 15.60
C TYR A 60 -12.90 -16.77 14.25
N GLU A 61 -12.19 -17.05 13.16
CA GLU A 61 -12.69 -16.91 11.80
C GLU A 61 -14.01 -17.65 11.61
N LYS A 62 -14.06 -18.94 11.96
CA LYS A 62 -15.30 -19.74 11.92
C LYS A 62 -16.46 -19.10 12.70
N SER A 63 -16.17 -18.54 13.88
CA SER A 63 -17.16 -17.90 14.76
C SER A 63 -17.70 -16.57 14.19
N VAL A 64 -16.89 -15.87 13.39
CA VAL A 64 -17.29 -14.62 12.73
C VAL A 64 -18.03 -14.92 11.43
N THR A 65 -17.51 -15.85 10.63
CA THR A 65 -18.14 -16.30 9.39
C THR A 65 -19.49 -16.97 9.64
N SER A 66 -19.66 -17.72 10.74
CA SER A 66 -20.98 -18.28 11.11
C SER A 66 -22.04 -17.21 11.41
N ARG A 67 -21.61 -15.96 11.64
CA ARG A 67 -22.49 -14.80 11.83
C ARG A 67 -22.61 -13.94 10.57
N ASN A 68 -22.20 -14.46 9.41
CA ASN A 68 -22.14 -13.74 8.13
C ASN A 68 -21.34 -12.42 8.21
N LYS A 69 -20.31 -12.37 9.04
CA LYS A 69 -19.40 -11.23 9.15
C LYS A 69 -18.04 -11.58 8.53
N ILE A 70 -17.32 -10.56 8.07
CA ILE A 70 -15.95 -10.70 7.58
C ILE A 70 -15.00 -10.56 8.78
N PRO A 71 -14.07 -11.50 8.99
CA PRO A 71 -13.07 -11.39 10.05
C PRO A 71 -12.18 -10.16 9.81
N PHE A 72 -11.93 -9.39 10.86
CA PHE A 72 -11.05 -8.21 10.78
C PHE A 72 -9.59 -8.60 10.50
N ILE A 73 -9.16 -9.78 10.97
CA ILE A 73 -7.81 -10.31 10.75
C ILE A 73 -7.91 -11.64 10.04
N ASP A 74 -7.43 -11.70 8.79
CA ASP A 74 -7.31 -12.92 8.00
C ASP A 74 -5.84 -13.34 7.89
N PHE A 75 -5.50 -14.44 8.57
CA PHE A 75 -4.16 -15.02 8.57
C PHE A 75 -3.96 -16.06 7.46
N PHE A 76 -5.05 -16.57 6.86
CA PHE A 76 -5.00 -17.69 5.93
C PHE A 76 -5.12 -17.25 4.46
N SER A 77 -5.86 -16.17 4.21
CA SER A 77 -5.98 -15.54 2.88
C SER A 77 -5.66 -14.04 2.93
N PRO A 78 -4.40 -13.66 3.20
CA PRO A 78 -4.00 -12.26 3.24
C PRO A 78 -4.23 -11.56 1.89
N VAL A 79 -4.76 -10.34 1.94
CA VAL A 79 -4.96 -9.50 0.74
C VAL A 79 -3.59 -9.20 0.13
N LYS A 80 -3.45 -9.49 -1.17
CA LYS A 80 -2.20 -9.23 -1.90
C LYS A 80 -1.99 -7.73 -2.07
N ALA A 81 -0.78 -7.26 -1.77
CA ALA A 81 -0.36 -5.90 -2.08
C ALA A 81 -0.44 -5.67 -3.60
N LYS A 82 -1.15 -4.63 -4.02
CA LYS A 82 -1.25 -4.23 -5.44
C LYS A 82 -0.13 -3.26 -5.78
N GLN A 83 0.58 -3.43 -6.88
CA GLN A 83 1.64 -2.50 -7.30
C GLN A 83 1.07 -1.29 -8.05
N ILE A 84 0.11 -0.63 -7.42
CA ILE A 84 -0.55 0.58 -7.95
C ILE A 84 -0.36 1.78 -7.02
N TYR A 85 0.18 1.59 -5.81
CA TYR A 85 0.23 2.64 -4.79
C TYR A 85 1.13 3.83 -5.18
N GLY A 86 0.78 5.01 -4.67
CA GLY A 86 1.56 6.24 -4.78
C GLY A 86 1.64 6.96 -3.42
N VAL A 87 1.85 8.27 -3.44
CA VAL A 87 2.09 9.07 -2.23
C VAL A 87 0.79 9.23 -1.42
N PRO A 88 0.83 9.04 -0.08
CA PRO A 88 -0.31 9.34 0.77
C PRO A 88 -0.53 10.85 0.85
N MET A 89 -1.78 11.28 0.71
CA MET A 89 -2.19 12.68 0.87
C MET A 89 -2.87 12.82 2.24
N GLY A 90 -2.37 13.75 3.06
CA GLY A 90 -2.93 14.03 4.38
C GLY A 90 -1.89 14.64 5.33
N GLY A 91 -2.33 15.51 6.21
CA GLY A 91 -1.50 16.10 7.27
C GLY A 91 -1.36 15.15 8.46
N ILE A 92 -0.36 15.41 9.30
CA ILE A 92 -0.11 14.65 10.53
C ILE A 92 -1.37 14.70 11.42
N GLY A 93 -1.88 13.53 11.81
CA GLY A 93 -3.06 13.41 12.68
C GLY A 93 -4.43 13.60 12.01
N THR A 94 -4.49 13.98 10.73
CA THR A 94 -5.76 14.21 10.00
C THR A 94 -6.32 12.97 9.31
N GLY A 95 -5.57 11.87 9.33
CA GLY A 95 -5.80 10.72 8.46
C GLY A 95 -5.11 10.90 7.10
N THR A 96 -4.93 9.80 6.36
CA THR A 96 -4.26 9.81 5.05
C THR A 96 -5.10 9.06 4.03
N ILE A 97 -5.18 9.61 2.82
CA ILE A 97 -5.83 8.97 1.67
C ILE A 97 -4.73 8.59 0.69
N GLY A 98 -4.65 7.31 0.31
CA GLY A 98 -3.68 6.86 -0.68
C GLY A 98 -4.09 7.26 -2.10
N ARG A 99 -3.25 8.03 -2.80
CA ARG A 99 -3.41 8.27 -4.24
C ARG A 99 -2.46 7.36 -5.01
N SER A 100 -3.02 6.48 -5.83
CA SER A 100 -2.23 5.62 -6.73
C SER A 100 -1.59 6.44 -7.86
N TYR A 101 -0.49 5.95 -8.43
CA TYR A 101 0.08 6.58 -9.64
C TYR A 101 -0.86 6.46 -10.84
N THR A 102 -1.81 5.52 -10.83
CA THR A 102 -2.83 5.36 -11.87
C THR A 102 -3.99 6.36 -11.73
N GLY A 103 -4.06 7.11 -10.62
CA GLY A 103 -5.09 8.12 -10.35
C GLY A 103 -6.26 7.65 -9.49
N GLU A 104 -6.33 6.37 -9.13
CA GLU A 104 -7.31 5.79 -8.21
C GLU A 104 -7.04 6.17 -6.74
N PHE A 105 -8.11 6.29 -5.95
CA PHE A 105 -8.04 6.41 -4.48
C PHE A 105 -8.11 5.02 -3.85
N THR A 106 -6.95 4.40 -3.65
CA THR A 106 -6.87 3.02 -3.13
C THR A 106 -5.75 2.91 -2.08
N ARG A 107 -6.11 3.11 -0.80
CA ARG A 107 -5.39 2.62 0.38
C ARG A 107 -6.21 2.85 1.64
#